data_AF-A0A4V0XYT5-F1
#
_entry.id   AF-A0A4V0XYT5-F1
#
_cell.length_a   1.000
_cell.length_b   1.000
_cell.length_c   1.000
_cell.angle_alpha   90.00
_cell.angle_beta   90.00
_cell.angle_gamma   90.00
#
_symmetry.space_group_name_H-M   'P 1'
#
loop_
_entity.id
_entity.type
_entity.pdbx_description
1 polymer ?
#
loop_
_entity_poly.entity_id
_entity_poly.type
_entity_poly.pdbx_seq_one_letter_code
_entity_poly.pdbx_strand_id
1 'polypeptide(L)' 'MFTFSAVIYDGNKQTLVRYDGRTDTEFSAYLEARYGCYVCLWSNKELSESTLATIAASRKLQNNQENTPNLSL' A
#
# COMPACT_ATOMS: atom_id res chain seq x y z
N MET A 1 -3.04 -5.27 -0.32
CA MET A 1 -2.68 -4.27 -1.36
C MET A 1 -1.67 -3.31 -0.77
N PHE A 2 -0.80 -2.71 -1.58
CA PHE A 2 0.26 -1.83 -1.11
C PHE A 2 0.11 -0.45 -1.74
N THR A 3 0.61 0.55 -1.02
CA THR A 3 0.90 1.87 -1.56
C THR A 3 2.41 1.96 -1.76
N PHE A 4 2.81 2.20 -3.00
CA PHE A 4 4.19 2.44 -3.38
C PHE A 4 4.42 3.94 -3.46
N SER A 5 5.52 4.40 -2.88
CA SER A 5 5.95 5.79 -2.96
C SER A 5 7.37 5.86 -3.48
N ALA A 6 7.68 6.82 -4.36
CA ALA A 6 9.05 7.07 -4.79
C ALA A 6 9.30 8.56 -4.99
N VAL A 7 10.52 8.99 -4.67
CA VAL A 7 11.05 10.27 -5.13
C VAL A 7 11.91 9.98 -6.34
N ILE A 8 11.52 10.54 -7.48
CA ILE A 8 12.24 10.37 -8.74
C ILE A 8 12.75 11.72 -9.25
N TYR A 9 13.82 11.68 -10.03
CA TYR A 9 14.32 12.80 -10.82
C TYR A 9 14.24 12.45 -12.31
N ASP A 10 13.56 13.29 -13.09
CA ASP A 10 13.31 13.07 -14.53
C ASP A 10 14.32 13.79 -15.45
N GLY A 11 15.41 14.33 -14.89
CA GLY A 11 16.36 15.18 -15.62
C GLY A 11 16.04 16.67 -15.54
N ASN A 12 14.87 17.05 -15.03
CA ASN A 12 14.46 18.44 -14.83
C ASN A 12 14.12 18.74 -13.37
N LYS A 13 13.25 17.93 -12.75
CA LYS A 13 12.77 18.16 -11.39
C LYS A 13 12.62 16.87 -10.59
N GLN A 14 12.60 17.03 -9.28
CA GLN A 14 12.25 15.93 -8.37
C GLN A 14 10.73 15.89 -8.17
N THR A 15 10.16 14.69 -8.20
CA THR A 15 8.72 14.47 -8.00
C THR A 15 8.49 13.32 -7.03
N LEU A 16 7.62 13.54 -6.04
CA LEU A 16 7.07 12.46 -5.21
C LEU A 16 5.90 11.80 -5.95
N VAL A 17 6.03 10.50 -6.20
CA VAL A 17 5.06 9.68 -6.89
C VAL A 17 4.45 8.71 -5.89
N ARG A 18 3.13 8.52 -5.97
CA ARG A 18 2.40 7.49 -5.23
C ARG A 18 1.59 6.62 -6.18
N TYR A 19 1.55 5.32 -5.92
CA TYR A 19 0.86 4.33 -6.74
C TYR A 19 0.32 3.20 -5.86
N ASP A 20 -0.98 2.92 -5.95
CA ASP A 20 -1.57 1.77 -5.28
C ASP A 20 -1.53 0.56 -6.19
N GLY A 21 -0.93 -0.53 -5.71
CA GLY A 21 -0.68 -1.72 -6.51
C GLY A 21 -0.46 -2.97 -5.67
N ARG A 22 -0.20 -4.09 -6.35
CA ARG A 22 0.03 -5.39 -5.69
C ARG A 22 1.49 -5.74 -5.62
N THR A 23 2.26 -5.39 -6.65
CA THR A 23 3.64 -5.83 -6.81
C THR A 23 4.57 -4.69 -7.17
N ASP A 24 5.85 -4.85 -6.83
CA ASP A 24 6.91 -3.93 -7.21
C ASP A 24 7.05 -3.84 -8.74
N THR A 25 6.81 -4.94 -9.46
CA THR A 25 6.83 -4.99 -10.94
C THR A 25 5.77 -4.08 -11.56
N GLU A 26 4.54 -4.08 -11.04
CA GLU A 26 3.49 -3.15 -11.49
C GLU A 26 3.90 -1.70 -11.29
N PHE A 27 4.54 -1.39 -10.16
CA PHE A 27 5.00 -0.05 -9.86
C PHE A 27 6.15 0.39 -10.79
N SER A 28 7.14 -0.47 -11.02
CA SER A 28 8.22 -0.22 -11.98
C SER A 28 7.67 0.02 -13.39
N ALA A 29 6.77 -0.83 -13.87
CA ALA A 29 6.14 -0.67 -15.18
C ALA A 29 5.37 0.65 -15.30
N TYR A 30 4.68 1.08 -14.24
CA TYR A 30 4.02 2.37 -14.19
C TYR A 30 5.01 3.54 -14.29
N LEU A 31 6.14 3.49 -13.57
CA LEU A 31 7.16 4.53 -13.64
C LEU A 31 7.82 4.59 -15.01
N GLU A 32 8.17 3.45 -15.60
CA GLU A 32 8.73 3.36 -16.95
C GLU A 32 7.76 3.92 -18.00
N ALA A 33 6.48 3.53 -17.95
CA ALA A 33 5.47 4.02 -18.88
C ALA A 33 5.23 5.53 -18.77
N ARG A 34 5.33 6.10 -17.56
CA ARG A 34 5.02 7.51 -17.31
C ARG A 34 6.20 8.44 -17.53
N TYR A 35 7.41 8.02 -17.18
CA TYR A 35 8.60 8.88 -17.18
C TYR A 35 9.62 8.49 -18.24
N GLY A 36 9.61 7.23 -18.73
CA GLY A 36 10.54 6.71 -19.74
C GLY A 36 11.96 6.52 -19.22
N CYS A 37 12.61 7.61 -18.79
CA CYS A 37 13.93 7.62 -18.17
C CYS A 37 13.89 8.48 -16.91
N TYR A 38 14.29 7.90 -15.78
CA TYR A 38 14.31 8.58 -14.49
C TYR A 38 15.37 7.96 -13.58
N VAL A 39 15.81 8.74 -12.59
CA VAL A 39 16.61 8.24 -11.46
C VAL A 39 15.70 8.11 -10.25
N CYS A 40 15.62 6.92 -9.69
CA CYS A 40 14.94 6.70 -8.40
C CYS A 40 15.89 7.10 -7.27
N LEU A 41 15.55 8.16 -6.54
CA LEU A 41 16.35 8.66 -5.43
C LEU A 41 15.98 7.97 -4.11
N TRP A 42 14.72 7.59 -3.97
CA TRP A 42 14.19 6.90 -2.82
C TRP A 42 12.89 6.18 -3.19
N SER A 43 12.64 5.03 -2.57
CA SER A 43 11.39 4.29 -2.72
C SER A 43 10.96 3.65 -1.40
N ASN A 44 9.65 3.52 -1.20
CA ASN A 44 9.05 2.80 -0.09
C ASN A 44 7.83 1.99 -0.56
N LYS A 45 7.57 0.91 0.15
CA LYS A 45 6.41 0.03 -0.01
C LYS A 45 5.77 -0.16 1.34
N GLU A 46 4.51 0.25 1.45
CA GLU A 46 3.74 0.12 2.68
C GLU A 46 2.36 -0.48 2.42
N LEU A 47 1.74 -1.03 3.46
CA LEU A 47 0.35 -1.48 3.35
C LEU A 47 -0.54 -0.28 3.03
N SER A 48 -1.39 -0.43 2.03
CA SER A 48 -2.39 0.60 1.72
C SER A 48 -3.31 0.83 2.91
N GLU A 49 -3.80 2.07 3.06
CA GLU A 49 -4.75 2.45 4.12
C GLU A 49 -5.98 1.54 4.16
N SER A 50 -6.51 1.18 2.99
CA SER A 50 -7.66 0.26 2.87
C SER A 50 -7.36 -1.15 3.41
N THR A 51 -6.16 -1.66 3.17
CA THR A 51 -5.71 -2.94 3.73
C THR A 51 -5.56 -2.84 5.25
N LEU A 52 -4.98 -1.75 5.76
CA LEU A 52 -4.88 -1.51 7.20
C LEU A 52 -6.26 -1.41 7.87
N ALA A 53 -7.20 -0.69 7.26
CA ALA A 53 -8.58 -0.59 7.73
C ALA A 53 -9.28 -1.95 7.75
N THR A 54 -9.06 -2.79 6.74
CA THR A 54 -9.62 -4.15 6.67
C THR A 54 -9.05 -5.04 7.79
N ILE A 55 -7.75 -4.96 8.05
CA ILE A 55 -7.11 -5.68 9.16
C ILE A 55 -7.69 -5.22 10.50
N ALA A 56 -7.82 -3.90 10.70
CA ALA A 56 -8.40 -3.34 11.92
C ALA A 56 -9.86 -3.78 12.14
N ALA A 57 -10.68 -3.79 11.08
CA ALA A 57 -12.06 -4.27 11.15
C ALA A 57 -12.14 -5.76 11.48
N SER A 58 -11.28 -6.58 10.87
CA SER A 58 -11.22 -8.03 11.11
C SER A 58 -10.87 -8.36 12.57
N ARG A 59 -9.94 -7.61 13.18
CA ARG A 59 -9.60 -7.76 14.60
C ARG A 59 -10.78 -7.45 15.53
N LYS A 60 -11.60 -6.44 15.22
CA LYS A 60 -12.80 -6.11 16.01
C LYS A 60 -13.83 -7.24 15.99
N LEU A 61 -13.98 -7.92 14.85
CA LEU A 61 -14.90 -9.05 14.71
C LEU A 61 -14.46 -10.26 15.54
N GLN A 62 -13.17 -10.60 15.54
CA GLN A 62 -12.63 -11.70 16.36
C GLN A 62 -12.88 -11.46 17.85
N ASN A 63 -12.59 -10.25 18.35
CA ASN A 63 -12.80 -9.91 19.76
C ASN A 63 -14.28 -9.96 20.19
N ASN A 64 -15.23 -9.71 19.27
CA ASN A 64 -16.66 -9.80 19.57
C ASN A 64 -17.19 -11.24 19.56
N GLN A 65 -16.56 -12.16 18.82
CA GLN A 65 -16.95 -13.58 18.80
C GLN A 65 -16.47 -14.35 20.03
N GLU A 66 -15.34 -13.98 20.64
CA GLU A 66 -14.90 -14.58 21.91
C GLU A 66 -15.77 -14.15 23.11
N ASN A 67 -16.59 -13.11 22.95
CA ASN A 67 -17.39 -12.52 24.03
C ASN A 67 -18.88 -12.89 24.00
N THR A 68 -19.29 -13.86 23.17
CA THR A 68 -20.65 -14.43 23.28
C THR A 68 -20.73 -15.29 24.54
N PRO A 69 -21.55 -14.94 25.54
CA PRO A 69 -21.73 -15.77 26.72
C PRO A 69 -22.33 -17.10 26.26
N ASN A 70 -21.69 -18.18 26.67
CA ASN A 70 -22.17 -19.54 26.48
C ASN A 70 -23.51 -19.69 27.24
N LEU A 71 -24.63 -19.41 26.58
CA LEU A 71 -25.95 -19.74 27.11
C LEU A 71 -26.18 -21.23 26.88
N SER A 72 -25.63 -22.04 27.78
CA SER A 72 -26.07 -23.42 28.00
C SER A 72 -27.46 -23.39 28.64
N LEU A 73 -28.46 -23.86 27.89
CA LEU A 73 -29.79 -24.24 28.36
C LEU A 73 -29.74 -25.49 29.25
#